data_AF-A0A6M0B9M4-F1
#
_entry.id   AF-A0A6M0B9M4-F1
#
_cell.length_a   1.000
_cell.length_b   1.000
_cell.length_c   1.000
_cell.angle_alpha   90.00
_cell.angle_beta   90.00
_cell.angle_gamma   90.00
#
_symmetry.space_group_name_H-M   'P 1'
#
loop_
_entity.id
_entity.type
_entity.pdbx_description
1 polymer ?
#
loop_
_entity_poly.entity_id
_entity_poly.type
_entity_poly.pdbx_seq_one_letter_code
_entity_poly.pdbx_strand_id
1 'polypeptide(L)'
;MNFLRRRINPQTFVITRRQLSRYLKIDPSRVWRWQKWAHVLWVHIQGRGGYFISYRQLEQWIAACCTLIRSCRELRALETVWSAIWREAKRYTEQGMTRLSEIYQQRKAYLSYS
;
A
#
# COMPACT_ATOMS: atom_id res chain seq x y z
N MET A 1 7.32 -7.78 14.61
CA MET A 1 6.90 -6.54 13.90
C MET A 1 7.40 -6.60 12.45
N ASN A 2 6.55 -6.38 11.43
CA ASN A 2 6.89 -6.63 10.02
C ASN A 2 7.77 -5.52 9.41
N PHE A 3 8.76 -5.87 8.57
CA PHE A 3 9.80 -4.99 8.00
C PHE A 3 9.24 -3.71 7.35
N LEU A 4 8.15 -3.83 6.58
CA LEU A 4 7.54 -2.69 5.89
C LEU A 4 6.90 -1.69 6.85
N ARG A 5 6.29 -2.17 7.95
CA ARG A 5 5.64 -1.30 8.95
C ARG A 5 6.63 -0.46 9.77
N ARG A 6 7.92 -0.81 9.75
CA ARG A 6 8.99 0.03 10.34
C ARG A 6 9.40 1.18 9.42
N ARG A 7 9.07 1.12 8.13
CA ARG A 7 9.48 2.11 7.12
C ARG A 7 8.33 2.90 6.52
N ILE A 8 7.13 2.33 6.56
CA ILE A 8 5.91 2.96 6.06
C ILE A 8 5.01 3.21 7.25
N ASN A 9 4.69 4.48 7.49
CA ASN A 9 3.77 4.90 8.54
C ASN A 9 2.40 5.26 7.92
N PRO A 10 1.37 4.41 8.02
CA PRO A 10 0.04 4.72 7.49
C PRO A 10 -0.62 5.94 8.12
N GLN A 11 -0.17 6.37 9.31
CA GLN A 11 -0.73 7.54 9.98
C GLN A 11 -0.48 8.83 9.18
N THR A 12 0.56 8.88 8.35
CA THR A 12 0.85 10.05 7.51
C THR A 12 0.04 10.09 6.21
N PHE A 13 -0.70 9.03 5.86
CA PHE A 13 -1.41 8.97 4.58
C PHE A 13 -2.55 9.99 4.54
N VAL A 14 -2.59 10.81 3.49
CA VAL A 14 -3.77 11.62 3.19
C VAL A 14 -4.82 10.71 2.58
N ILE A 15 -5.90 10.48 3.33
CA ILE A 15 -7.05 9.67 2.91
C ILE A 15 -8.22 10.60 2.63
N THR A 16 -8.79 10.49 1.42
CA THR A 16 -9.91 11.32 1.00
C THR A 16 -11.17 10.48 0.79
N ARG A 17 -12.33 11.11 0.97
CA ARG A 17 -13.65 10.50 0.70
C ARG A 17 -13.72 9.92 -0.73
N ARG A 18 -13.20 10.66 -1.72
CA ARG A 18 -13.17 10.25 -3.14
C ARG A 18 -12.32 9.00 -3.38
N GLN A 19 -11.19 8.85 -2.69
CA GLN A 19 -10.38 7.64 -2.80
C GLN A 19 -11.10 6.43 -2.20
N LEU A 20 -11.73 6.61 -1.04
CA LEU A 20 -12.48 5.55 -0.38
C LEU A 20 -13.70 5.12 -1.20
N SER A 21 -14.45 6.07 -1.77
CA SER A 21 -15.62 5.75 -2.58
C SER A 21 -15.27 4.99 -3.86
N ARG A 22 -14.15 5.36 -4.52
CA ARG A 22 -13.60 4.63 -5.67
C ARG A 22 -13.17 3.22 -5.30
N TYR A 23 -12.44 3.07 -4.20
CA TYR A 23 -11.98 1.77 -3.72
C TYR A 23 -13.16 0.85 -3.37
N LEU A 24 -14.13 1.37 -2.62
CA LEU A 24 -15.30 0.64 -2.16
C LEU A 24 -16.37 0.44 -3.26
N LYS A 25 -16.21 1.09 -4.41
CA LYS A 25 -17.20 1.14 -5.52
C LYS A 25 -18.58 1.56 -5.04
N ILE A 26 -18.65 2.63 -4.26
CA ILE A 26 -19.89 3.20 -3.72
C ILE A 26 -19.98 4.71 -4.00
N ASP A 27 -21.19 5.25 -3.85
CA ASP A 27 -21.40 6.68 -3.86
C ASP A 27 -20.60 7.38 -2.72
N PRO A 28 -19.89 8.49 -3.01
CA PRO A 28 -19.10 9.20 -2.00
C PRO A 28 -19.90 9.66 -0.78
N SER A 29 -21.17 10.03 -0.93
CA SER A 29 -22.04 10.47 0.17
C SER A 29 -22.21 9.38 1.24
N ARG A 30 -22.09 8.11 0.87
CA ARG A 30 -22.19 6.97 1.80
C ARG A 30 -20.97 6.82 2.69
N VAL A 31 -19.84 7.45 2.37
CA VAL A 31 -18.63 7.43 3.21
C VAL A 31 -18.75 8.54 4.26
N TRP A 32 -19.24 8.16 5.44
CA TRP A 32 -19.54 9.08 6.53
C TRP A 32 -18.29 9.58 7.24
N ARG A 33 -17.48 8.65 7.78
CA ARG A 33 -16.25 8.93 8.52
C ARG A 33 -15.23 7.80 8.37
N TRP A 34 -13.96 8.06 8.63
CA TRP A 34 -12.92 7.04 8.68
C TRP A 34 -11.88 7.34 9.76
N GLN A 35 -11.22 6.30 10.24
CA GLN A 35 -10.18 6.37 11.27
C GLN A 35 -9.02 5.46 10.91
N LYS A 36 -7.79 5.93 11.18
CA LYS A 36 -6.56 5.17 10.94
C LYS A 36 -6.21 4.37 12.19
N TRP A 37 -6.40 3.06 12.17
CA TRP A 37 -6.03 2.19 13.29
C TRP A 37 -4.66 1.56 13.05
N ALA A 38 -4.12 0.83 14.04
CA ALA A 38 -2.75 0.31 13.96
C ALA A 38 -2.47 -0.53 12.70
N HIS A 39 -3.46 -1.29 12.22
CA HIS A 39 -3.27 -2.25 11.12
C HIS A 39 -4.14 -2.06 9.90
N VAL A 40 -5.24 -1.32 10.04
CA VAL A 40 -6.29 -1.16 9.04
C VAL A 40 -6.83 0.26 9.09
N LEU A 41 -7.40 0.71 7.98
CA LEU A 41 -8.26 1.87 7.94
C LEU A 41 -9.69 1.41 8.23
N TRP A 42 -10.29 1.93 9.29
CA TRP A 42 -11.72 1.74 9.56
C TRP A 42 -12.52 2.83 8.85
N VAL A 43 -13.59 2.44 8.16
CA VAL A 43 -14.48 3.34 7.41
C VAL A 43 -15.92 3.05 7.82
N HIS A 44 -16.67 4.07 8.18
CA HIS A 44 -18.11 3.98 8.40
C HIS A 44 -18.85 4.24 7.09
N ILE A 45 -19.61 3.25 6.64
CA ILE A 45 -20.42 3.33 5.43
C ILE A 45 -21.89 3.41 5.83
N GLN A 46 -22.59 4.46 5.38
CA GLN A 46 -24.01 4.63 5.64
C GLN A 46 -24.83 3.45 5.07
N GLY A 47 -25.67 2.87 5.93
CA GLY A 47 -26.48 1.68 5.62
C GLY A 47 -25.72 0.35 5.64
N ARG A 48 -24.43 0.32 5.99
CA ARG A 48 -23.64 -0.91 6.15
C ARG A 48 -22.91 -1.01 7.50
N GLY A 49 -22.58 0.13 8.11
CA GLY A 49 -21.84 0.19 9.36
C GLY A 49 -20.32 0.25 9.14
N GLY A 50 -19.55 -0.36 10.04
CA GLY A 50 -18.10 -0.35 10.01
C GLY A 50 -17.50 -1.30 8.97
N TYR A 51 -16.51 -0.83 8.24
CA TYR A 51 -15.78 -1.59 7.24
C TYR A 51 -14.27 -1.42 7.42
N PHE A 52 -13.50 -2.49 7.26
CA PHE A 52 -12.06 -2.48 7.48
C PHE A 52 -11.31 -2.66 6.16
N ILE A 53 -10.40 -1.73 5.86
CA ILE A 53 -9.53 -1.78 4.69
C ILE A 53 -8.10 -2.04 5.14
N SER A 54 -7.48 -3.08 4.62
CA SER A 54 -6.04 -3.29 4.82
C SER A 54 -5.27 -2.15 4.17
N TYR A 55 -4.31 -1.56 4.89
CA TYR A 55 -3.46 -0.51 4.30
C TYR A 55 -2.77 -0.96 3.02
N ARG A 56 -2.46 -2.25 2.86
CA ARG A 56 -1.80 -2.81 1.67
C ARG A 56 -2.66 -2.75 0.41
N GLN A 57 -3.96 -2.50 0.56
CA GLN A 57 -4.89 -2.32 -0.54
C GLN A 57 -5.06 -0.84 -0.93
N LEU A 58 -4.49 0.08 -0.15
CA LEU A 58 -4.56 1.51 -0.44
C LEU A 58 -3.41 1.94 -1.37
N GLU A 59 -3.75 2.80 -2.31
CA GLU A 59 -2.79 3.40 -3.26
C GLU A 59 -1.60 4.07 -2.56
N GLN A 60 -1.83 4.73 -1.42
CA GLN A 60 -0.79 5.38 -0.63
C GLN A 60 0.26 4.39 -0.13
N TRP A 61 -0.15 3.17 0.26
CA TRP A 61 0.79 2.13 0.67
C TRP A 61 1.57 1.59 -0.52
N ILE A 62 0.91 1.36 -1.66
CA ILE A 62 1.57 0.95 -2.90
C ILE A 62 2.63 1.99 -3.30
N ALA A 63 2.27 3.27 -3.32
CA ALA A 63 3.17 4.37 -3.64
C ALA A 63 4.37 4.45 -2.67
N ALA A 64 4.15 4.26 -1.38
CA ALA A 64 5.21 4.20 -0.38
C ALA A 64 6.17 3.02 -0.63
N CYS A 65 5.63 1.83 -0.93
CA CYS A 65 6.44 0.68 -1.33
C CYS A 65 7.25 0.95 -2.61
N CYS A 66 6.64 1.56 -3.65
CA CYS A 66 7.35 1.97 -4.86
C CYS A 66 8.52 2.92 -4.56
N THR A 67 8.32 3.86 -3.63
CA THR A 67 9.35 4.80 -3.20
C THR A 67 10.49 4.08 -2.48
N LEU A 68 10.17 3.14 -1.58
CA LEU A 68 11.18 2.30 -0.92
C LEU A 68 12.00 1.50 -1.93
N ILE A 69 11.36 0.85 -2.89
CA ILE A 69 12.03 0.10 -3.96
C ILE A 69 13.00 1.02 -4.72
N ARG A 70 12.52 2.17 -5.21
CA ARG A 70 13.35 3.13 -5.96
C ARG A 70 14.52 3.70 -5.15
N SER A 71 14.35 3.85 -3.84
CA SER A 71 15.39 4.39 -2.96
C SER A 71 16.55 3.42 -2.68
N CYS A 72 16.38 2.12 -2.99
CA CYS A 72 17.44 1.12 -2.76
C CYS A 72 18.64 1.39 -3.67
N ARG A 73 19.84 1.51 -3.10
CA ARG A 73 21.09 1.79 -3.84
C ARG A 73 21.92 0.55 -4.15
N GLU A 74 21.57 -0.58 -3.56
CA GLU A 74 22.29 -1.85 -3.70
C GLU A 74 21.30 -2.99 -3.91
N LEU A 75 21.71 -4.03 -4.65
CA LEU A 75 20.88 -5.19 -4.96
C LEU A 75 20.38 -5.89 -3.68
N ARG A 76 21.26 -6.08 -2.68
CA ARG A 76 20.88 -6.73 -1.42
C ARG A 76 19.77 -5.99 -0.68
N ALA A 77 19.82 -4.65 -0.65
CA ALA A 77 18.79 -3.84 -0.03
C ALA A 77 17.45 -3.97 -0.79
N LEU A 78 17.52 -3.94 -2.13
CA LEU A 78 16.37 -4.13 -3.01
C LEU A 78 15.71 -5.50 -2.79
N GLU A 79 16.49 -6.57 -2.78
CA GLU A 79 16.00 -7.94 -2.54
C GLU A 79 15.36 -8.10 -1.16
N THR A 80 15.91 -7.43 -0.14
CA THR A 80 15.34 -7.42 1.21
C THR A 80 13.96 -6.75 1.22
N VAL A 81 13.82 -5.59 0.56
CA VAL A 81 12.53 -4.89 0.42
C VAL A 81 11.54 -5.76 -0.35
N TRP A 82 11.96 -6.32 -1.49
CA TRP A 82 11.10 -7.15 -2.33
C TRP A 82 10.61 -8.41 -1.60
N SER A 83 11.50 -9.10 -0.90
CA SER A 83 11.15 -10.28 -0.09
C SER A 83 10.10 -9.94 0.97
N ALA A 84 10.23 -8.77 1.62
CA ALA A 84 9.24 -8.32 2.60
C ALA A 84 7.86 -8.04 1.96
N ILE A 85 7.82 -7.47 0.75
CA ILE A 85 6.59 -7.26 -0.03
C ILE A 85 5.99 -8.60 -0.44
N TRP A 86 6.80 -9.49 -1.02
CA TRP A 86 6.36 -10.78 -1.55
C TRP A 86 5.72 -11.68 -0.48
N ARG A 87 6.26 -11.72 0.74
CA ARG A 87 5.64 -12.46 1.86
C ARG A 87 4.23 -11.98 2.19
N GLU A 88 3.90 -10.73 1.87
CA GLU A 88 2.59 -10.16 2.10
C GLU A 88 1.74 -10.08 0.81
N ALA A 89 2.17 -10.70 -0.30
CA ALA A 89 1.56 -10.60 -1.64
C ALA A 89 0.04 -10.78 -1.63
N LYS A 90 -0.47 -11.78 -0.90
CA LYS A 90 -1.92 -12.07 -0.79
C LYS A 90 -2.75 -10.93 -0.17
N ARG A 91 -2.12 -9.95 0.46
CA ARG A 91 -2.79 -8.79 1.10
C ARG A 91 -2.86 -7.56 0.20
N TYR A 92 -2.21 -7.60 -0.95
CA TYR A 92 -2.25 -6.55 -1.96
C TYR A 92 -3.38 -6.82 -2.94
N THR A 93 -3.83 -5.76 -3.62
CA THR A 93 -4.64 -5.93 -4.82
C THR A 93 -3.75 -6.46 -5.96
N GLU A 94 -4.35 -7.14 -6.93
CA GLU A 94 -3.63 -7.62 -8.13
C GLU A 94 -2.92 -6.47 -8.84
N GLN A 95 -3.65 -5.39 -9.13
CA GLN A 95 -3.09 -4.17 -9.75
C GLN A 95 -1.93 -3.57 -8.93
N GLY A 96 -2.06 -3.54 -7.60
CA GLY A 96 -1.00 -3.06 -6.72
C GLY A 96 0.25 -3.94 -6.78
N MET A 97 0.07 -5.26 -6.81
CA MET A 97 1.18 -6.21 -6.88
C MET A 97 1.89 -6.19 -8.23
N THR A 98 1.13 -6.08 -9.33
CA THR A 98 1.68 -5.92 -10.69
C THR A 98 2.58 -4.69 -10.76
N ARG A 99 2.08 -3.53 -10.30
CA ARG A 99 2.85 -2.29 -10.29
C ARG A 99 4.12 -2.39 -9.45
N LEU A 100 4.05 -3.03 -8.28
CA LEU A 100 5.23 -3.23 -7.43
C LEU A 100 6.28 -4.13 -8.11
N SER A 101 5.84 -5.17 -8.81
CA SER A 101 6.70 -6.06 -9.58
C SER A 101 7.43 -5.31 -10.69
N GLU A 102 6.71 -4.50 -11.48
CA GLU A 102 7.29 -3.69 -12.55
C GLU A 102 8.38 -2.75 -12.03
N ILE A 103 8.11 -2.01 -10.95
CA ILE A 103 9.10 -1.09 -10.36
C ILE A 103 10.30 -1.85 -9.78
N TYR A 104 10.08 -3.03 -9.19
CA TYR A 104 11.17 -3.87 -8.72
C TYR A 104 12.07 -4.35 -9.87
N GLN A 105 11.50 -4.86 -10.96
CA GLN A 105 12.27 -5.33 -12.12
C GLN A 105 13.07 -4.19 -12.76
N GLN A 106 12.45 -3.02 -12.93
CA GLN A 106 13.14 -1.82 -13.43
C GLN A 106 14.32 -1.44 -12.54
N ARG A 107 14.12 -1.41 -11.21
CA ARG A 107 15.19 -1.04 -10.29
C ARG A 107 16.29 -2.10 -10.23
N LYS A 108 15.93 -3.38 -10.30
CA LYS A 108 16.89 -4.49 -10.34
C LYS A 108 17.78 -4.39 -11.56
N ALA A 109 17.20 -4.21 -12.75
CA ALA A 109 17.96 -4.02 -13.98
C ALA A 109 18.95 -2.85 -13.85
N TYR A 110 18.48 -1.68 -13.39
CA TYR A 110 19.36 -0.52 -13.20
C TYR A 110 20.56 -0.81 -12.28
N LEU A 111 20.35 -1.51 -11.16
CA LEU A 111 21.42 -1.81 -10.20
C LEU A 111 22.33 -2.97 -10.63
N SER A 112 21.91 -3.80 -11.58
CA SER A 112 22.72 -4.90 -12.12
C SER A 112 23.67 -4.47 -13.24
N TYR A 113 23.41 -3.32 -13.87
CA TYR A 113 24.22 -2.76 -14.95
C TYR A 113 24.93 -1.45 -14.55
N SER A 114 24.85 -1.05 -13.28
CA SER A 114 25.54 0.09 -12.69
C SER A 114 26.78 -0.36 -11.92
#